data_AF-A0A383D305-F1
#
_entry.id   AF-A0A383D305-F1
#
_cell.length_a   1.000
_cell.length_b   1.000
_cell.length_c   1.000
_cell.angle_alpha   90.00
_cell.angle_beta   90.00
_cell.angle_gamma   90.00
#
_symmetry.space_group_name_H-M   'P 1'
#
loop_
_entity.id
_entity.type
_entity.pdbx_description
1 polymer ?
#
loop_
_entity_poly.entity_id
_entity_poly.type
_entity_poly.pdbx_seq_one_letter_code
_entity_poly.pdbx_strand_id
1 'polypeptide(L)' 'KTSTMQSRATAGVAKGTFLFALPGSTGACKDAWDMIIVHQLDSTNKPCNLVELLPRLMEK' A
#
# COMPACT_ATOMS: atom_id res chain seq x y z
N LYS A 1 16.46 13.38 -0.76
CA LYS A 1 15.03 13.04 -1.00
C LYS A 1 14.16 14.30 -0.84
N THR A 2 14.34 15.30 -1.70
CA THR A 2 13.56 16.55 -1.71
C THR A 2 12.32 16.44 -2.58
N SER A 3 12.36 15.62 -3.63
CA SER A 3 11.26 15.35 -4.56
C SER A 3 10.09 14.58 -3.94
N THR A 4 10.30 13.80 -2.88
CA THR A 4 9.22 13.11 -2.15
C THR A 4 8.20 14.09 -1.58
N MET A 5 8.63 15.28 -1.13
CA MET A 5 7.75 16.33 -0.61
C MET A 5 6.72 16.81 -1.64
N GLN A 6 7.05 16.73 -2.93
CA GLN A 6 6.16 17.13 -4.03
C GLN A 6 5.16 16.03 -4.41
N SER A 7 5.30 14.84 -3.85
CA SER A 7 4.47 13.67 -4.18
C SER A 7 3.33 13.52 -3.17
N ARG A 8 2.10 13.36 -3.66
CA ARG A 8 0.89 13.15 -2.84
C ARG A 8 0.40 11.70 -2.93
N ALA A 9 1.30 10.75 -2.65
CA ALA A 9 0.92 9.34 -2.59
C ALA A 9 -0.10 9.14 -1.45
N THR A 10 -1.14 8.36 -1.71
CA THR A 10 -2.16 8.05 -0.70
C THR A 10 -2.69 6.64 -0.90
N ALA A 11 -3.36 6.10 0.12
CA ALA A 11 -3.96 4.78 0.07
C ALA A 11 -5.26 4.78 0.87
N GLY A 12 -6.16 3.84 0.57
CA GLY A 12 -7.42 3.70 1.27
C GLY A 12 -8.09 2.36 1.00
N VAL A 13 -9.27 2.20 1.59
CA VAL A 13 -10.13 1.03 1.39
C VAL A 13 -11.45 1.51 0.83
N ALA A 14 -11.94 0.88 -0.23
CA ALA A 14 -13.29 1.08 -0.72
C ALA A 14 -13.88 -0.27 -1.12
N LYS A 15 -15.10 -0.56 -0.63
CA LYS A 15 -15.85 -1.80 -0.95
C LYS A 15 -15.01 -3.08 -0.75
N GLY A 16 -14.31 -3.19 0.37
CA GLY A 16 -13.48 -4.35 0.67
C GLY A 16 -12.20 -4.47 -0.17
N THR A 17 -11.81 -3.43 -0.90
CA THR A 17 -10.63 -3.42 -1.77
C THR A 17 -9.63 -2.36 -1.32
N PHE A 18 -8.36 -2.71 -1.21
CA PHE A 18 -7.28 -1.74 -1.01
C PHE A 18 -6.99 -0.97 -2.30
N LEU A 19 -6.83 0.35 -2.19
CA LEU A 19 -6.45 1.22 -3.28
C LEU A 19 -5.17 1.96 -2.90
N PHE A 20 -4.21 2.00 -3.82
CA PHE A 20 -2.95 2.72 -3.68
C PHE A 20 -2.80 3.70 -4.84
N ALA A 21 -2.73 5.00 -4.53
CA ALA A 21 -2.45 6.05 -5.49
C ALA A 21 -0.98 6.46 -5.38
N LEU A 22 -0.19 6.14 -6.40
CA LEU A 22 1.26 6.36 -6.43
C LEU A 22 1.64 7.46 -7.43
N PRO A 23 2.83 8.08 -7.30
CA PRO A 23 3.33 9.03 -8.28
C PRO A 23 3.58 8.35 -9.63
N GLY A 24 3.41 9.07 -10.75
CA GLY A 24 3.59 8.51 -12.10
C GLY A 24 5.02 8.14 -12.48
N SER A 25 6.02 8.47 -11.66
CA SER A 25 7.41 8.07 -11.91
C SER A 25 7.61 6.58 -11.66
N THR A 26 8.21 5.87 -12.62
CA THR A 26 8.54 4.44 -12.51
C THR A 26 9.38 4.12 -11.27
N GLY A 27 10.31 5.02 -10.91
CA GLY A 27 11.11 4.85 -9.69
C GLY A 27 10.27 4.89 -8.42
N ALA A 28 9.26 5.77 -8.35
CA ALA A 28 8.36 5.83 -7.21
C ALA A 28 7.45 4.59 -7.13
N CYS A 29 6.96 4.09 -8.28
CA CYS A 29 6.20 2.85 -8.33
C CYS A 29 7.04 1.65 -7.87
N LYS A 30 8.28 1.55 -8.36
CA LYS A 30 9.22 0.50 -7.94
C LYS A 30 9.49 0.56 -6.44
N ASP A 31 9.80 1.75 -5.92
CA ASP A 31 10.06 1.96 -4.51
C ASP A 31 8.85 1.59 -3.63
N ALA A 32 7.64 2.01 -4.04
CA ALA A 32 6.42 1.67 -3.32
C ALA A 32 6.13 0.17 -3.33
N TRP A 33 6.39 -0.52 -4.45
CA TRP A 33 6.21 -1.96 -4.56
C TRP A 33 7.25 -2.72 -3.74
N ASP A 34 8.53 -2.54 -4.07
CA ASP A 34 9.65 -3.33 -3.55
C ASP A 34 9.86 -3.14 -2.05
N MET A 35 9.56 -1.95 -1.51
CA MET A 35 9.84 -1.63 -0.10
C MET A 35 8.61 -1.63 0.81
N ILE A 36 7.39 -1.60 0.27
CA ILE A 36 6.18 -1.41 1.09
C ILE A 36 5.09 -2.41 0.71
N ILE A 37 4.53 -2.28 -0.50
CA ILE A 37 3.30 -2.99 -0.87
C ILE A 37 3.53 -4.50 -0.89
N VAL A 38 4.66 -4.97 -1.42
CA VAL A 38 4.95 -6.41 -1.49
C VAL A 38 4.97 -7.06 -0.12
N HIS A 39 5.55 -6.40 0.88
CA HIS A 39 5.60 -6.92 2.25
C HIS A 39 4.24 -6.87 2.95
N GLN A 40 3.43 -5.86 2.64
CA GLN A 40 2.08 -5.74 3.20
C GLN A 40 1.07 -6.71 2.57
N LEU A 41 1.32 -7.16 1.33
CA LEU A 41 0.52 -8.18 0.64
C LEU A 41 1.07 -9.61 0.82
N ASP A 42 2.14 -9.78 1.59
CA ASP A 42 2.65 -11.08 2.01
C ASP A 42 1.99 -11.49 3.33
N SER A 43 1.21 -12.57 3.31
CA SER A 43 0.52 -13.11 4.49
C SER A 43 1.47 -13.66 5.57
N THR A 44 2.75 -13.88 5.24
CA THR A 44 3.75 -14.36 6.19
C THR A 44 4.51 -13.22 6.87
N ASN A 45 4.33 -11.98 6.40
CA ASN A 45 4.96 -10.81 6.97
C ASN A 45 4.37 -10.50 8.35
N LYS A 46 5.25 -10.34 9.34
CA LYS A 46 4.92 -10.17 10.76
C LYS A 46 5.37 -8.79 11.25
N PRO A 47 4.79 -8.23 12.32
CA PRO A 47 3.75 -8.81 13.20
C PRO A 47 2.32 -8.70 12.63
N CYS A 48 2.13 -7.98 11.54
CA CYS A 48 0.85 -7.81 10.86
C CYS A 48 1.06 -7.47 9.38
N ASN A 49 0.04 -7.71 8.56
CA ASN A 49 0.00 -7.38 7.15
C ASN A 49 -1.44 -7.06 6.69
N LEU A 50 -1.59 -6.53 5.48
CA LEU A 50 -2.91 -6.17 4.94
C LEU A 50 -3.77 -7.39 4.59
N VAL A 51 -3.15 -8.54 4.32
CA VAL A 51 -3.87 -9.79 4.02
C VAL A 51 -4.68 -10.25 5.22
N GLU A 52 -4.13 -10.14 6.43
CA GLU A 52 -4.83 -10.43 7.69
C GLU A 52 -6.06 -9.52 7.91
N LEU A 53 -6.05 -8.31 7.33
CA LEU A 53 -7.15 -7.36 7.45
C LEU A 53 -8.25 -7.57 6.39
N LEU A 54 -7.98 -8.29 5.29
CA LEU A 54 -8.94 -8.49 4.20
C LEU A 54 -10.33 -8.97 4.66
N PRO A 55 -10.46 -9.96 5.57
CA PRO A 55 -11.78 -10.42 6.02
C PRO A 55 -12.59 -9.34 6.75
N ARG A 56 -11.90 -8.32 7.30
CA ARG A 56 -12.48 -7.29 8.16
C ARG A 56 -12.86 -6.01 7.42
N LEU A 57 -12.51 -5.90 6.13
CA LEU A 57 -12.68 -4.66 5.36
C LEU A 57 -14.13 -4.28 5.04
N MET A 58 -15.08 -5.18 5.33
CA MET A 58 -16.52 -4.95 5.15
C MET A 58 -17.30 -5.02 6.47
N GLU A 59 -16.61 -5.05 7.61
CA GLU A 59 -17.25 -4.95 8.93
C GLU A 59 -17.97 -3.59 9.07
N LYS A 60 -19.17 -3.62 9.68
CA LYS A 60 -20.03 -2.44 9.93
C LYS A 60 -19.97 -2.03 11.39
#